data_AF-A0A1L9NS26-F1
#
_entry.id   AF-A0A1L9NS26-F1
#
_cell.length_a   1.000
_cell.length_b   1.000
_cell.length_c   1.000
_cell.angle_alpha   90.00
_cell.angle_beta   90.00
_cell.angle_gamma   90.00
#
_symmetry.space_group_name_H-M   'P 1'
#
loop_
_entity.id
_entity.type
_entity.pdbx_description
1 polymer ?
#
loop_
_entity_poly.entity_id
_entity_poly.type
_entity_poly.pdbx_seq_one_letter_code
_entity_poly.pdbx_strand_id
1 'polypeptide(L)'
;MEIIDLGELKASDTEPAETVRFTIERQQKPNLPSWMRRADAPLYGYKIADKDIERFRTYQRVARLAKAEKRGGSISVRTEVCRLADELPSEILVSVFIKTIEIDDYVPFFEDQDVTEHASKEDITELVPLCG
;
A
#
# COMPACT_ATOMS: atom_id res chain seq x y z
N MET A 1 -2.63 -20.05 5.27
CA MET A 1 -2.18 -18.69 4.88
C MET A 1 -0.78 -18.52 5.40
N GLU A 2 0.21 -18.91 4.61
CA GLU A 2 1.60 -18.55 4.87
C GLU A 2 1.93 -17.51 3.80
N ILE A 3 2.00 -16.24 4.20
CA ILE A 3 2.34 -15.16 3.29
C ILE A 3 3.72 -14.66 3.71
N ILE A 4 4.70 -14.86 2.85
CA ILE A 4 5.97 -14.15 2.93
C ILE A 4 5.72 -12.79 2.26
N ASP A 5 5.07 -11.88 2.99
CA ASP A 5 4.71 -10.55 2.50
C ASP A 5 5.91 -9.61 2.61
N LEU A 6 6.66 -9.49 1.52
CA LEU A 6 7.56 -8.36 1.30
C LEU A 6 6.87 -7.38 0.36
N GLY A 7 6.34 -6.29 0.91
CA GLY A 7 5.80 -5.21 0.09
C GLY A 7 6.84 -4.11 -0.14
N GLU A 8 6.56 -3.24 -1.10
CA GLU A 8 7.37 -2.04 -1.37
C GLU A 8 6.51 -0.77 -1.32
N LEU A 9 7.00 0.23 -0.60
CA LEU A 9 6.50 1.60 -0.63
C LEU A 9 7.44 2.44 -1.50
N LYS A 10 6.92 2.99 -2.60
CA LYS A 10 7.61 3.93 -3.47
C LYS A 10 7.08 5.34 -3.18
N ALA A 11 7.97 6.28 -2.88
CA ALA A 11 7.62 7.69 -2.72
C ALA A 11 8.50 8.54 -3.66
N SER A 12 7.91 9.58 -4.26
CA SER A 12 8.60 10.45 -5.22
C SER A 12 8.21 11.91 -5.01
N ASP A 13 9.20 12.80 -4.95
CA ASP A 13 9.01 14.25 -4.77
C ASP A 13 8.95 15.01 -6.12
N THR A 14 9.25 14.35 -7.23
CA THR A 14 9.10 14.79 -8.64
C THR A 14 9.13 13.56 -9.57
N GLU A 15 8.70 13.67 -10.83
CA GLU A 15 9.19 12.78 -11.88
C GLU A 15 10.45 13.39 -12.52
N PRO A 16 11.59 12.67 -12.68
CA PRO A 16 11.98 11.37 -12.13
C PRO A 16 13.20 11.40 -11.18
N ALA A 17 13.67 12.57 -10.72
CA ALA A 17 15.00 12.68 -10.10
C ALA A 17 15.09 12.19 -8.63
N GLU A 18 13.97 12.07 -7.90
CA GLU A 18 13.97 11.78 -6.44
C GLU A 18 12.99 10.67 -6.03
N THR A 19 13.02 9.52 -6.72
CA THR A 19 12.27 8.33 -6.28
C THR A 19 13.05 7.58 -5.20
N VAL A 20 12.37 7.24 -4.09
CA VAL A 20 12.86 6.37 -3.03
C VAL A 20 11.95 5.16 -2.84
N ARG A 21 12.51 4.03 -2.39
CA ARG A 21 11.80 2.76 -2.17
C ARG A 21 12.11 2.22 -0.78
N PHE A 22 11.07 1.80 -0.06
CA PHE A 22 11.16 1.24 1.28
C PHE A 22 10.48 -0.13 1.31
N THR A 23 11.09 -1.09 2.00
CA THR A 23 10.42 -2.36 2.30
C THR A 23 9.31 -2.12 3.32
N ILE A 24 8.15 -2.75 3.12
CA ILE A 24 7.10 -2.87 4.13
C ILE A 24 6.93 -4.33 4.53
N GLU A 25 6.66 -4.54 5.82
CA GLU A 25 6.50 -5.83 6.46
C GLU A 25 5.10 -5.95 7.04
N ARG A 26 4.49 -7.13 6.83
CA ARG A 26 3.19 -7.42 7.42
C ARG A 26 3.28 -7.51 8.94
N GLN A 27 2.39 -6.81 9.63
CA GLN A 27 2.23 -6.90 11.07
C GLN A 27 1.40 -8.13 11.44
N GLN A 28 1.87 -8.90 12.43
CA GLN A 28 1.18 -10.11 12.90
C GLN A 28 -0.12 -9.79 13.68
N LYS A 29 -0.11 -8.69 14.45
CA LYS A 29 -1.24 -8.22 15.25
C LYS A 29 -1.37 -6.71 15.11
N PRO A 30 -1.78 -6.20 13.94
CA PRO A 30 -1.91 -4.78 13.74
C PRO A 30 -3.06 -4.24 14.59
N ASN A 31 -2.86 -3.09 15.22
CA ASN A 31 -3.91 -2.40 15.96
C ASN A 31 -4.76 -1.58 14.97
N LEU A 32 -5.67 -2.26 14.27
CA LEU A 32 -6.50 -1.65 13.23
C LEU A 32 -7.86 -1.23 13.79
N PRO A 33 -8.30 0.02 13.54
CA PRO A 33 -9.65 0.44 13.87
C PRO A 33 -10.71 -0.40 13.17
N SER A 34 -11.80 -0.73 13.88
CA SER A 34 -12.89 -1.55 13.35
C SER A 34 -13.64 -0.88 12.20
N TRP A 35 -13.67 0.45 12.15
CA TRP A 35 -14.37 1.22 11.12
C TRP A 35 -13.78 1.05 9.71
N MET A 36 -12.55 0.55 9.60
CA MET A 36 -11.92 0.22 8.31
C MET A 36 -12.49 -1.04 7.68
N ARG A 37 -13.14 -1.90 8.47
CA ARG A 37 -13.66 -3.16 7.96
C ARG A 37 -14.84 -2.84 7.04
N ARG A 38 -14.63 -3.06 5.74
CA ARG A 38 -15.67 -3.02 4.72
C ARG A 38 -15.88 -4.46 4.21
N ALA A 39 -17.13 -4.84 3.96
CA ALA A 39 -17.51 -6.07 3.25
C ALA A 39 -16.90 -7.40 3.75
N ASP A 40 -16.85 -7.64 5.08
CA ASP A 40 -16.26 -8.86 5.67
C ASP A 40 -14.83 -9.21 5.18
N ALA A 41 -14.15 -8.25 4.56
CA ALA A 41 -12.83 -8.44 3.99
C ALA A 41 -11.76 -8.50 5.10
N PRO A 42 -10.71 -9.31 4.92
CA PRO A 42 -9.60 -9.33 5.86
C PRO A 42 -8.87 -7.99 5.85
N LEU A 43 -8.57 -7.47 7.05
CA LEU A 43 -7.75 -6.28 7.21
C LEU A 43 -6.29 -6.67 7.47
N TYR A 44 -5.38 -6.10 6.71
CA TYR A 44 -3.95 -6.32 6.83
C TYR A 44 -3.25 -5.02 7.21
N GLY A 45 -2.40 -5.08 8.23
CA GLY A 45 -1.55 -3.96 8.63
C GLY A 45 -0.13 -4.19 8.16
N TYR A 46 0.48 -3.15 7.59
CA TYR A 46 1.87 -3.15 7.17
C TYR A 46 2.62 -2.02 7.87
N LYS A 47 3.88 -2.25 8.20
CA LYS A 47 4.81 -1.22 8.67
C LYS A 47 5.99 -1.12 7.73
N ILE A 48 6.65 0.04 7.69
CA ILE A 48 7.98 0.13 7.09
C ILE A 48 8.92 -0.80 7.86
N ALA A 49 9.72 -1.59 7.14
CA ALA A 49 10.67 -2.51 7.71
C ALA A 49 11.64 -1.76 8.64
N ASP A 50 12.01 -2.36 9.76
CA ASP A 50 12.83 -1.67 10.79
C ASP A 50 14.17 -1.17 10.21
N LYS A 51 14.76 -1.94 9.29
CA LYS A 51 15.99 -1.58 8.55
C LYS A 51 15.87 -0.30 7.72
N ASP A 52 14.65 0.08 7.33
CA ASP A 52 14.38 1.21 6.44
C ASP A 52 13.89 2.46 7.18
N ILE A 53 13.67 2.38 8.50
CA ILE A 53 13.11 3.49 9.29
C ILE A 53 14.00 4.74 9.27
N GLU A 54 15.32 4.61 9.42
CA GLU A 54 16.21 5.78 9.39
C GLU A 54 16.23 6.44 8.01
N ARG A 55 16.24 5.63 6.95
CA ARG A 55 16.18 6.10 5.56
C ARG A 55 14.85 6.80 5.29
N PHE A 56 13.75 6.25 5.77
CA PHE A 56 12.42 6.84 5.66
C PHE A 56 12.34 8.19 6.40
N ARG A 57 12.83 8.27 7.64
CA ARG A 57 12.87 9.53 8.40
C ARG A 57 13.72 10.60 7.73
N THR A 58 14.78 10.21 7.03
CA THR A 58 15.61 11.13 6.24
C THR A 58 14.81 11.68 5.05
N TYR A 59 14.14 10.79 4.31
CA TYR A 59 13.26 11.19 3.23
C TYR A 59 12.12 12.10 3.69
N GLN A 60 11.50 11.84 4.85
CA GLN A 60 10.47 12.74 5.41
C GLN A 60 10.94 14.18 5.57
N ARG A 61 12.23 14.41 5.85
CA ARG A 61 12.79 15.79 5.91
C ARG A 61 12.90 16.42 4.53
N VAL A 62 13.28 15.65 3.51
CA VAL A 62 13.33 16.09 2.10
C VAL A 62 11.92 16.43 1.61
N ALA A 63 10.97 15.51 1.81
CA ALA A 63 9.57 15.71 1.43
C ALA A 63 8.95 16.93 2.15
N ARG A 64 9.34 17.23 3.40
CA ARG A 64 8.90 18.43 4.12
C ARG A 64 9.42 19.72 3.46
N LEU A 65 10.67 19.72 2.98
CA LEU A 65 11.23 20.86 2.23
C LEU A 65 10.51 21.01 0.88
N ALA A 66 10.29 19.90 0.16
CA ALA A 66 9.53 19.88 -1.09
C ALA A 66 8.11 20.45 -0.92
N LYS A 67 7.42 20.10 0.18
CA LYS A 67 6.11 20.65 0.53
C LYS A 67 6.15 22.16 0.76
N ALA A 68 7.19 22.68 1.45
CA ALA A 68 7.37 24.11 1.66
C ALA A 68 7.57 24.86 0.32
N GLU A 69 8.21 24.20 -0.65
CA GLU A 69 8.41 24.67 -2.02
C GLU A 69 7.19 24.43 -2.94
N LYS A 70 6.10 23.87 -2.41
CA LYS A 70 4.89 23.48 -3.16
C LYS A 70 5.16 22.50 -4.31
N ARG A 71 6.21 21.69 -4.20
CA ARG A 71 6.44 20.58 -5.13
C ARG A 71 5.44 19.45 -4.84
N GLY A 72 4.87 18.89 -5.91
CA GLY A 72 3.97 17.75 -5.84
C GLY A 72 4.75 16.43 -5.79
N GLY A 73 4.11 15.38 -5.28
CA GLY A 73 4.72 14.06 -5.19
C GLY A 73 3.70 12.95 -5.38
N SER A 74 4.19 11.72 -5.51
CA SER A 74 3.37 10.52 -5.60
C SER A 74 3.81 9.47 -4.60
N ILE A 75 2.84 8.67 -4.14
CA ILE A 75 3.05 7.52 -3.27
C ILE A 75 2.43 6.31 -3.96
N SER A 76 3.15 5.21 -4.00
CA SER A 76 2.66 3.93 -4.50
C SER A 76 3.01 2.83 -3.52
N VAL A 77 2.09 1.92 -3.30
CA VAL A 77 2.27 0.74 -2.44
C VAL A 77 2.10 -0.49 -3.31
N ARG A 78 3.05 -1.42 -3.23
CA ARG A 78 2.99 -2.72 -3.92
C ARG A 78 3.02 -3.83 -2.88
N THR A 79 2.10 -4.78 -3.01
CA THR A 79 2.07 -6.04 -2.25
C THR A 79 1.99 -7.20 -3.23
N GLU A 80 2.63 -8.33 -2.89
CA GLU A 80 2.51 -9.56 -3.67
C GLU A 80 1.36 -10.39 -3.11
N VAL A 81 0.42 -10.79 -3.98
CA VAL A 81 -0.76 -11.56 -3.61
C VAL A 81 -0.96 -12.67 -4.63
N CYS A 82 -1.62 -13.76 -4.21
CA CYS A 82 -2.00 -14.86 -5.09
C CYS A 82 -3.48 -15.22 -4.91
N ARG A 83 -4.10 -15.76 -5.96
CA ARG A 83 -5.50 -16.20 -5.99
C ARG A 83 -5.64 -17.62 -5.47
N LEU A 84 -6.69 -17.87 -4.70
CA LEU A 84 -7.01 -19.23 -4.20
C LEU A 84 -7.82 -20.06 -5.20
N ALA A 85 -8.48 -19.41 -6.15
CA ALA A 85 -9.31 -20.04 -7.16
C ALA A 85 -9.10 -19.35 -8.52
N ASP A 86 -9.35 -20.09 -9.59
CA ASP A 86 -9.16 -19.58 -10.95
C ASP A 86 -10.23 -18.54 -11.34
N GLU A 87 -11.43 -18.68 -10.79
CA GLU A 87 -12.52 -17.74 -11.00
C GLU A 87 -12.23 -16.40 -10.30
N LEU A 88 -12.20 -15.32 -11.10
CA LEU A 88 -12.13 -13.96 -10.59
C LEU A 88 -13.54 -13.48 -10.17
N PRO A 89 -13.67 -12.83 -9.00
CA PRO A 89 -14.88 -12.11 -8.65
C PRO A 89 -15.29 -11.09 -9.71
N SER A 90 -16.58 -10.78 -9.79
CA SER A 90 -17.10 -9.73 -10.69
C SER A 90 -16.68 -8.32 -10.29
N GLU A 91 -16.27 -8.14 -9.03
CA GLU A 91 -15.84 -6.88 -8.44
C GLU A 91 -14.74 -7.18 -7.41
N ILE A 92 -13.67 -6.40 -7.39
CA ILE A 92 -12.55 -6.53 -6.45
C ILE A 92 -12.29 -5.17 -5.82
N LEU A 93 -12.99 -4.88 -4.72
CA LEU A 93 -12.86 -3.62 -3.99
C LEU A 93 -11.60 -3.60 -3.12
N VAL A 94 -10.79 -2.56 -3.30
CA VAL A 94 -9.59 -2.28 -2.49
C VAL A 94 -9.70 -0.92 -1.85
N SER A 95 -9.47 -0.89 -0.54
CA SER A 95 -9.32 0.35 0.25
C SER A 95 -7.94 0.37 0.89
N VAL A 96 -7.24 1.50 0.79
CA VAL A 96 -5.92 1.72 1.40
C VAL A 96 -5.99 2.91 2.35
N PHE A 97 -5.64 2.66 3.60
CA PHE A 97 -5.57 3.68 4.64
C PHE A 97 -4.11 3.87 5.08
N ILE A 98 -3.70 5.12 5.29
CA ILE A 98 -2.36 5.47 5.77
C ILE A 98 -2.50 6.08 7.16
N LYS A 99 -1.76 5.55 8.14
CA LYS A 99 -1.64 6.20 9.44
C LYS A 99 -0.65 7.35 9.36
N THR A 100 -1.09 8.55 9.70
CA THR A 100 -0.23 9.74 9.69
C THR A 100 0.16 10.13 11.11
N ILE A 101 1.34 10.74 11.26
CA ILE A 101 1.87 11.14 12.57
C ILE A 101 1.15 12.40 13.07
N GLU A 102 0.74 13.30 12.17
CA GLU A 102 0.18 14.60 12.55
C GLU A 102 -1.14 14.51 13.32
N ILE A 103 -1.99 13.54 12.99
CA ILE A 103 -3.31 13.34 13.63
C ILE A 103 -3.39 12.06 14.46
N ASP A 104 -2.32 11.27 14.49
CA ASP A 104 -2.26 9.93 15.13
C ASP A 104 -3.43 9.01 14.73
N ASP A 105 -3.94 9.17 13.52
CA ASP A 105 -5.09 8.44 13.00
C ASP A 105 -4.85 8.02 11.55
N TYR A 106 -5.69 7.10 11.08
CA TYR A 106 -5.69 6.61 9.72
C TYR A 106 -6.57 7.47 8.82
N VAL A 107 -6.02 7.83 7.66
CA VAL A 107 -6.73 8.53 6.61
C VAL A 107 -6.84 7.65 5.37
N PRO A 108 -7.96 7.69 4.64
CA PRO A 108 -8.05 7.02 3.36
C PRO A 108 -7.11 7.66 2.35
N PHE A 109 -6.29 6.82 1.71
CA PHE A 109 -5.58 7.19 0.50
C PHE A 109 -6.46 6.98 -0.73
N PHE A 110 -7.17 5.85 -0.77
CA PHE A 110 -8.32 5.61 -1.63
C PHE A 110 -9.27 4.59 -0.98
N GLU A 111 -10.57 4.73 -1.23
CA GLU A 111 -11.62 3.86 -0.70
C GLU A 111 -12.40 3.22 -1.85
N ASP A 112 -12.79 1.96 -1.65
CA ASP A 112 -13.69 1.17 -2.50
C ASP A 112 -13.35 1.26 -4.00
N GLN A 113 -12.05 1.17 -4.33
CA GLN A 113 -11.60 1.13 -5.72
C GLN A 113 -11.82 -0.28 -6.27
N ASP A 114 -12.66 -0.41 -7.29
CA ASP A 114 -12.80 -1.68 -8.00
C ASP A 114 -11.66 -1.85 -9.00
N VAL A 115 -10.79 -2.82 -8.73
CA VAL A 115 -9.67 -3.15 -9.62
C VAL A 115 -10.17 -3.63 -10.99
N THR A 116 -11.36 -4.23 -11.06
CA THR A 116 -11.91 -4.76 -12.31
C THR A 116 -12.35 -3.67 -13.29
N GLU A 117 -12.54 -2.43 -12.83
CA GLU A 117 -12.81 -1.27 -13.70
C GLU A 117 -11.56 -0.74 -14.40
N HIS A 118 -10.37 -1.10 -13.90
CA HIS A 118 -9.10 -0.50 -14.32
C HIS A 118 -8.11 -1.50 -14.94
N ALA A 119 -8.37 -2.80 -14.85
CA ALA A 119 -7.51 -3.86 -15.37
C ALA A 119 -8.33 -4.99 -16.00
N SER A 120 -7.83 -5.57 -17.10
CA SER A 120 -8.47 -6.73 -17.70
C SER A 120 -8.32 -7.98 -16.84
N LYS A 121 -9.12 -9.01 -17.12
CA LYS A 121 -9.00 -10.30 -16.41
C LYS A 121 -7.63 -10.93 -16.62
N GLU A 122 -7.09 -10.79 -17.82
CA GLU A 122 -5.76 -11.24 -18.20
C GLU A 122 -4.69 -10.52 -17.38
N ASP A 123 -4.77 -9.19 -17.27
CA ASP A 123 -3.82 -8.39 -16.47
C ASP A 123 -3.88 -8.77 -14.98
N ILE A 124 -5.09 -8.93 -14.43
CA ILE A 124 -5.26 -9.33 -13.01
C ILE A 124 -4.69 -10.73 -12.78
N THR A 125 -4.89 -11.66 -13.71
CA THR A 125 -4.41 -13.04 -13.62
C THR A 125 -2.89 -13.13 -13.70
N GLU A 126 -2.26 -12.30 -14.52
CA GLU A 126 -0.80 -12.19 -14.61
C GLU A 126 -0.19 -11.59 -13.33
N LEU A 127 -0.78 -10.51 -12.81
CA LEU A 127 -0.29 -9.80 -11.63
C LEU A 127 -0.55 -10.56 -10.32
N VAL A 128 -1.63 -11.34 -10.27
CA VAL A 128 -2.07 -12.10 -9.09
C VAL A 128 -2.25 -13.56 -9.53
N PRO A 129 -1.16 -14.35 -9.63
CA PRO A 129 -1.24 -15.74 -10.08
C PRO A 129 -1.98 -16.61 -9.05
N LEU A 130 -2.34 -17.84 -9.44
CA LEU A 130 -2.82 -18.82 -8.46
C LEU A 130 -1.75 -19.10 -7.41
N CYS A 131 -2.16 -19.28 -6.16
CA CYS A 131 -1.29 -19.78 -5.12
C CYS A 131 -0.85 -21.21 -5.50
N GLY A 132 0.46 -21.47 -5.46
CA GLY A 132 1.06 -22.79 -5.72
C GLY A 132 0.88 -23.76 -4.57
#